data_AF-A0A433IJD2-F1
#
_entry.id   AF-A0A433IJD2-F1
#
_cell.length_a   1.000
_cell.length_b   1.000
_cell.length_c   1.000
_cell.angle_alpha   90.00
_cell.angle_beta   90.00
_cell.angle_gamma   90.00
#
_symmetry.space_group_name_H-M   'P 1'
#
loop_
_entity.id
_entity.type
_entity.pdbx_description
1 polymer ?
#
loop_
_entity_poly.entity_id
_entity_poly.type
_entity_poly.pdbx_seq_one_letter_code
_entity_poly.pdbx_strand_id
1 'polypeptide(L)'
;LVSGLHLSQDPEPQRSAPTDPAVARLLPDAMPQAGAAEQGAHRALTEDALSEGKLADARLALELLRSTRVEVPHDQAPAFGRALNDVRLVLAARLGVETEEDAARVHAVDDWRSAEDVESTMALLYNFTSWLLETLMTEMLSELPEGSDESAPGAGDAEGEQ
;
A
#
# COMPACT_ATOMS: atom_id res chain seq x y z
N LEU A 1 -32.23 -46.30 9.08
CA LEU A 1 -30.83 -46.27 9.58
C LEU A 1 -29.96 -45.64 8.49
N VAL A 2 -29.85 -44.31 8.45
CA VAL A 2 -28.88 -43.66 7.55
C VAL A 2 -27.59 -43.52 8.34
N SER A 3 -26.64 -44.38 8.01
CA SER A 3 -25.32 -44.42 8.62
C SER A 3 -24.53 -43.17 8.23
N GLY A 4 -24.02 -42.49 9.26
CA GLY A 4 -23.01 -41.42 9.26
C GLY A 4 -22.53 -40.85 7.94
N LEU A 5 -23.03 -39.65 7.60
CA LEU A 5 -22.22 -38.65 6.91
C LEU A 5 -21.14 -38.19 7.91
N HIS A 6 -20.01 -38.90 7.96
CA HIS A 6 -18.77 -38.29 8.42
C HIS A 6 -18.33 -37.37 7.29
N LEU A 7 -18.81 -36.12 7.32
CA LEU A 7 -18.07 -35.04 6.67
C LEU A 7 -16.73 -35.05 7.36
N SER A 8 -15.70 -35.55 6.68
CA SER A 8 -14.32 -35.26 7.04
C SER A 8 -14.25 -33.74 7.10
N GLN A 9 -14.30 -33.16 8.30
CA GLN A 9 -13.92 -31.76 8.45
C GLN A 9 -12.42 -31.79 8.24
N ASP A 10 -12.01 -31.60 6.99
CA ASP A 10 -10.63 -31.27 6.70
C ASP A 10 -10.29 -30.09 7.62
N PRO A 11 -9.18 -30.18 8.38
CA PRO A 11 -8.82 -29.13 9.30
C PRO A 11 -8.78 -27.82 8.51
N GLU A 12 -9.44 -26.78 9.03
CA GLU A 12 -9.43 -25.48 8.36
C GLU A 12 -7.98 -25.07 8.09
N PRO A 13 -7.66 -24.59 6.88
CA PRO A 13 -6.29 -24.27 6.53
C PRO A 13 -5.78 -23.18 7.47
N GLN A 14 -4.56 -23.37 7.99
CA GLN A 14 -3.96 -22.45 8.96
C GLN A 14 -2.62 -21.92 8.46
N ARG A 15 -2.40 -20.62 8.62
CA ARG A 15 -1.13 -19.95 8.30
C ARG A 15 -0.62 -19.15 9.51
N SER A 16 0.62 -19.41 9.91
CA SER A 16 1.31 -18.64 10.94
C SER A 16 1.59 -17.21 10.46
N ALA A 17 1.62 -16.25 11.37
CA ALA A 17 2.03 -14.89 11.04
C ALA A 17 3.46 -14.86 10.48
N PRO A 18 3.77 -13.94 9.54
CA PRO A 18 5.13 -13.77 9.04
C PRO A 18 6.13 -13.47 10.17
N THR A 19 7.25 -14.20 10.20
CA THR A 19 8.32 -13.97 11.20
C THR A 19 9.20 -12.77 10.83
N ASP A 20 9.27 -12.42 9.54
CA ASP A 20 10.04 -11.27 9.07
C ASP A 20 9.24 -9.95 9.28
N PRO A 21 9.81 -8.95 9.98
CA PRO A 21 9.10 -7.69 10.27
C PRO A 21 8.72 -6.87 9.03
N ALA A 22 9.46 -6.98 7.93
CA ALA A 22 9.11 -6.30 6.69
C ALA A 22 7.91 -6.98 6.03
N VAL A 23 7.91 -8.32 5.99
CA VAL A 23 6.77 -9.08 5.45
C VAL A 23 5.52 -8.87 6.30
N ALA A 24 5.64 -8.82 7.63
CA ALA A 24 4.52 -8.53 8.53
C ALA A 24 3.92 -7.13 8.30
N ARG A 25 4.74 -6.12 7.93
CA ARG A 25 4.24 -4.79 7.54
C ARG A 25 3.51 -4.82 6.18
N LEU A 26 3.95 -5.65 5.25
CA LEU A 26 3.30 -5.81 3.95
C LEU A 26 1.98 -6.60 4.05
N LEU A 27 1.92 -7.60 4.92
CA LEU A 27 0.77 -8.46 5.15
C LEU A 27 0.21 -8.24 6.56
N PRO A 28 -0.36 -7.06 6.85
CA PRO A 28 -0.89 -6.76 8.17
C PRO A 28 -2.09 -7.63 8.50
N ASP A 29 -2.28 -7.92 9.79
CA ASP A 29 -3.45 -8.66 10.25
C ASP A 29 -4.71 -7.79 10.11
N ALA A 30 -5.65 -8.22 9.26
CA ALA A 30 -6.91 -7.53 9.03
C ALA A 30 -7.92 -7.75 10.18
N MET A 31 -7.67 -8.72 11.07
CA MET A 31 -8.55 -9.07 12.19
C MET A 31 -7.79 -9.09 13.53
N PRO A 32 -7.26 -7.93 13.98
CA PRO A 32 -6.43 -7.84 15.18
C PRO A 32 -7.18 -8.20 16.48
N GLN A 33 -8.52 -8.16 16.47
CA GLN A 33 -9.36 -8.49 17.63
C GLN A 33 -9.87 -9.94 17.64
N ALA A 34 -9.61 -10.71 16.57
CA ALA A 34 -10.07 -12.09 16.43
C ALA A 34 -9.18 -13.08 17.20
N GLY A 35 -9.66 -14.31 17.39
CA GLY A 35 -8.85 -15.37 18.00
C GLY A 35 -7.72 -15.84 17.07
N ALA A 36 -6.64 -16.40 17.65
CA ALA A 36 -5.48 -16.86 16.87
C ALA A 36 -5.83 -17.87 15.75
N ALA A 37 -6.85 -18.71 15.98
CA ALA A 37 -7.33 -19.67 14.99
C ALA A 37 -8.04 -18.98 13.80
N GLU A 38 -8.84 -17.94 14.06
CA GLU A 38 -9.54 -17.17 13.03
C GLU A 38 -8.56 -16.31 12.23
N GLN A 39 -7.58 -15.70 12.91
CA GLN A 39 -6.50 -14.96 12.27
C GLN A 39 -5.68 -15.86 11.33
N GLY A 40 -5.32 -17.07 11.78
CA GLY A 40 -4.58 -18.02 10.96
C GLY A 40 -5.36 -18.51 9.74
N ALA A 41 -6.67 -18.72 9.89
CA ALA A 41 -7.54 -19.12 8.80
C ALA A 41 -7.69 -17.99 7.76
N HIS A 42 -7.88 -16.76 8.22
CA HIS A 42 -7.93 -15.60 7.34
C HIS A 42 -6.63 -15.41 6.56
N ARG A 43 -5.47 -15.53 7.23
CA ARG A 43 -4.18 -15.49 6.53
C ARG A 43 -4.09 -16.57 5.48
N ALA A 44 -4.47 -17.81 5.81
CA ALA A 44 -4.45 -18.93 4.88
C ALA A 44 -5.29 -18.67 3.62
N LEU A 45 -6.43 -17.97 3.77
CA LEU A 45 -7.35 -17.64 2.68
C LEU A 45 -6.94 -16.42 1.86
N THR A 46 -6.19 -15.45 2.43
CA THR A 46 -6.00 -14.12 1.81
C THR A 46 -4.57 -13.79 1.42
N GLU A 47 -3.57 -14.27 2.16
CA GLU A 47 -2.19 -13.79 1.98
C GLU A 47 -1.58 -14.15 0.62
N ASP A 48 -1.99 -15.25 0.00
CA ASP A 48 -1.50 -15.62 -1.33
C ASP A 48 -1.95 -14.60 -2.39
N ALA A 49 -3.24 -14.26 -2.40
CA ALA A 49 -3.79 -13.24 -3.31
C ALA A 49 -3.20 -11.85 -3.04
N LEU A 50 -2.99 -11.48 -1.76
CA LEU A 50 -2.33 -10.24 -1.40
C LEU A 50 -0.88 -10.20 -1.90
N SER A 51 -0.14 -11.29 -1.72
CA SER A 51 1.26 -11.40 -2.17
C SER A 51 1.36 -11.35 -3.69
N GLU A 52 0.45 -12.01 -4.40
CA GLU A 52 0.37 -11.94 -5.86
C GLU A 52 0.09 -10.52 -6.37
N GLY A 53 -0.85 -9.80 -5.73
CA GLY A 53 -1.14 -8.41 -6.04
C GLY A 53 0.07 -7.50 -5.85
N LYS A 54 0.78 -7.63 -4.73
CA LYS A 54 2.02 -6.89 -4.46
C LYS A 54 3.11 -7.18 -5.47
N LEU A 55 3.28 -8.45 -5.85
CA LEU A 55 4.24 -8.83 -6.89
C LEU A 55 3.87 -8.26 -8.25
N ALA A 56 2.58 -8.17 -8.58
CA ALA A 56 2.11 -7.55 -9.82
C ALA A 56 2.39 -6.04 -9.83
N ASP A 57 2.06 -5.32 -8.75
CA ASP A 57 2.36 -3.89 -8.58
C ASP A 57 3.87 -3.63 -8.68
N ALA A 58 4.70 -4.45 -8.01
CA ALA A 58 6.16 -4.33 -8.06
C ALA A 58 6.75 -4.55 -9.47
N ARG A 59 6.20 -5.52 -10.23
CA ARG A 59 6.62 -5.76 -11.63
C ARG A 59 6.24 -4.58 -12.53
N LEU A 60 5.04 -4.03 -12.37
CA LEU A 60 4.60 -2.84 -13.09
C LEU A 60 5.52 -1.65 -12.80
N ALA A 61 5.84 -1.41 -11.52
CA ALA A 61 6.74 -0.32 -11.15
C ALA A 61 8.14 -0.51 -11.72
N LEU A 62 8.68 -1.73 -11.70
CA LEU A 62 9.97 -2.03 -12.31
C LEU A 62 9.96 -1.74 -13.82
N GLU A 63 8.88 -2.03 -14.53
CA GLU A 63 8.75 -1.72 -15.96
C GLU A 63 8.80 -0.21 -16.22
N LEU A 64 8.02 0.57 -15.47
CA LEU A 64 7.96 2.03 -15.59
C LEU A 64 9.31 2.71 -15.25
N LEU A 65 10.13 2.09 -14.40
CA LEU A 65 11.44 2.60 -13.99
C LEU A 65 12.59 2.23 -14.94
N ARG A 66 12.34 1.49 -16.03
CA ARG A 66 13.41 1.07 -16.97
C ARG A 66 13.97 2.21 -17.81
N SER A 67 13.20 3.29 -17.99
CA SER A 67 13.61 4.47 -18.75
C SER A 67 14.25 5.53 -17.86
N THR A 68 15.18 6.32 -18.42
CA THR A 68 15.82 7.43 -17.71
C THR A 68 14.83 8.53 -17.32
N ARG A 69 13.76 8.70 -18.10
CA ARG A 69 12.59 9.50 -17.73
C ARG A 69 11.48 8.54 -17.33
N VAL A 70 10.96 8.70 -16.12
CA VAL A 70 9.82 7.93 -15.62
C VAL A 70 8.54 8.64 -16.01
N GLU A 71 7.69 7.98 -16.80
CA GLU A 71 6.36 8.46 -17.17
C GLU A 71 5.35 7.45 -16.59
N VAL A 72 4.44 7.93 -15.74
CA VAL A 72 3.46 7.09 -15.05
C VAL A 72 2.08 7.42 -15.61
N PRO A 73 1.46 6.53 -16.40
CA PRO A 73 0.09 6.72 -16.87
C PRO A 73 -0.90 6.86 -15.70
N HIS A 74 -1.91 7.73 -15.81
CA HIS A 74 -2.87 7.98 -14.73
C HIS A 74 -3.57 6.71 -14.24
N ASP A 75 -3.91 5.80 -15.14
CA ASP A 75 -4.54 4.51 -14.81
C ASP A 75 -3.59 3.56 -14.06
N GLN A 76 -2.28 3.75 -14.19
CA GLN A 76 -1.24 2.95 -13.53
C GLN A 76 -0.69 3.62 -12.27
N ALA A 77 -0.91 4.92 -12.08
CA ALA A 77 -0.43 5.68 -10.93
C ALA A 77 -0.81 5.06 -9.56
N PRO A 78 -2.04 4.56 -9.34
CA PRO A 78 -2.37 3.87 -8.09
C PRO A 78 -1.53 2.60 -7.84
N ALA A 79 -1.28 1.79 -8.87
CA ALA A 79 -0.48 0.56 -8.75
C ALA A 79 1.00 0.89 -8.50
N PHE A 80 1.52 1.89 -9.22
CA PHE A 80 2.87 2.39 -9.01
C PHE A 80 3.06 2.93 -7.59
N GLY A 81 2.10 3.73 -7.10
CA GLY A 81 2.12 4.26 -5.74
C GLY A 81 2.07 3.17 -4.67
N ARG A 82 1.25 2.12 -4.84
CA ARG A 82 1.25 0.96 -3.93
C ARG A 82 2.60 0.25 -3.90
N ALA A 83 3.23 0.04 -5.04
CA ALA A 83 4.57 -0.57 -5.11
C ALA A 83 5.63 0.27 -4.39
N LEU A 84 5.64 1.60 -4.60
CA LEU A 84 6.55 2.50 -3.90
C LEU A 84 6.31 2.51 -2.39
N ASN A 85 5.04 2.49 -1.97
CA ASN A 85 4.69 2.39 -0.56
C ASN A 85 5.17 1.06 0.06
N ASP A 86 5.01 -0.07 -0.64
CA ASP A 86 5.51 -1.35 -0.18
C ASP A 86 7.04 -1.34 -0.02
N VAL A 87 7.78 -0.75 -0.96
CA VAL A 87 9.23 -0.54 -0.84
C VAL A 87 9.56 0.33 0.38
N ARG A 88 8.84 1.44 0.58
CA ARG A 88 9.02 2.32 1.74
C ARG A 88 8.80 1.58 3.06
N LEU A 89 7.77 0.74 3.15
CA LEU A 89 7.48 -0.08 4.33
C LEU A 89 8.57 -1.11 4.63
N VAL A 90 9.13 -1.73 3.59
CA VAL A 90 10.26 -2.66 3.73
C VAL A 90 11.49 -1.92 4.25
N LEU A 91 11.82 -0.76 3.67
CA LEU A 91 12.95 0.06 4.11
C LEU A 91 12.78 0.52 5.56
N ALA A 92 11.59 1.00 5.92
CA ALA A 92 11.24 1.37 7.29
C ALA A 92 11.48 0.20 8.27
N ALA A 93 11.05 -1.01 7.91
CA ALA A 93 11.26 -2.20 8.74
C ALA A 93 12.74 -2.54 8.94
N ARG A 94 13.57 -2.41 7.90
CA ARG A 94 15.00 -2.70 7.98
C ARG A 94 15.78 -1.63 8.72
N LEU A 95 15.34 -0.38 8.65
CA LEU A 95 15.90 0.76 9.37
C LEU A 95 15.39 0.87 10.81
N GLY A 96 14.46 0.01 11.22
CA GLY A 96 13.89 0.04 12.57
C GLY A 96 13.03 1.29 12.83
N VAL A 97 12.32 1.78 11.81
CA VAL A 97 11.40 2.92 11.94
C VAL A 97 10.06 2.43 12.50
N GLU A 98 9.79 2.75 13.76
CA GLU A 98 8.52 2.47 14.44
C GLU A 98 7.82 3.74 14.92
N THR A 99 8.57 4.78 15.24
CA THR A 99 8.05 6.07 15.69
C THR A 99 8.41 7.23 14.76
N GLU A 100 7.81 8.39 15.02
CA GLU A 100 8.14 9.63 14.32
C GLU A 100 9.59 10.07 14.59
N GLU A 101 10.09 9.85 15.81
CA GLU A 101 11.49 10.10 16.15
C GLU A 101 12.45 9.21 15.37
N ASP A 102 12.09 7.94 15.14
CA ASP A 102 12.90 7.05 14.29
C ASP A 102 12.97 7.56 12.85
N ALA A 103 11.82 7.96 12.29
CA ALA A 103 11.76 8.53 10.96
C ALA A 103 12.60 9.81 10.85
N ALA A 104 12.54 10.69 11.84
CA ALA A 104 13.34 11.92 11.88
C ALA A 104 14.85 11.65 11.87
N ARG A 105 15.32 10.60 12.56
CA ARG A 105 16.74 10.20 12.50
C ARG A 105 17.15 9.73 11.11
N VAL A 106 16.30 8.95 10.43
CA VAL A 106 16.55 8.48 9.06
C VAL A 106 16.53 9.65 8.06
N HIS A 107 15.62 10.60 8.24
CA HIS A 107 15.53 11.81 7.43
C HIS A 107 16.75 12.73 7.55
N ALA A 108 17.51 12.66 8.64
CA ALA A 108 18.76 13.40 8.79
C ALA A 108 19.88 12.89 7.85
N VAL A 109 19.70 11.74 7.19
CA VAL A 109 20.61 11.21 6.18
C VAL A 109 20.14 11.67 4.80
N ASP A 110 20.56 12.87 4.38
CA ASP A 110 20.10 13.53 3.15
C ASP A 110 21.19 13.77 2.10
N ASP A 111 22.47 13.63 2.45
CA ASP A 111 23.59 13.73 1.50
C ASP A 111 23.92 12.35 0.90
N TRP A 112 23.64 12.19 -0.39
CA TRP A 112 23.97 10.98 -1.14
C TRP A 112 25.47 10.62 -1.10
N ARG A 113 26.35 11.60 -0.88
CA ARG A 113 27.80 11.37 -0.78
C ARG A 113 28.21 10.69 0.51
N SER A 114 27.33 10.67 1.52
CA SER A 114 27.59 10.08 2.83
C SER A 114 27.11 8.63 2.95
N ALA A 115 26.48 8.07 1.91
CA ALA A 115 26.09 6.65 1.90
C ALA A 115 27.27 5.74 1.59
N GLU A 116 28.04 5.45 2.64
CA GLU A 116 29.21 4.57 2.58
C GLU A 116 28.88 3.12 2.98
N ASP A 117 27.69 2.89 3.55
CA ASP A 117 27.24 1.58 4.00
C ASP A 117 25.79 1.25 3.57
N VAL A 118 25.36 0.02 3.87
CA VAL A 118 24.03 -0.48 3.49
C VAL A 118 22.92 0.28 4.21
N GLU A 119 23.13 0.68 5.47
CA GLU A 119 22.13 1.35 6.29
C GLU A 119 21.86 2.77 5.78
N SER A 120 22.93 3.54 5.56
CA SER A 120 22.87 4.88 4.95
C SER A 120 22.31 4.86 3.52
N THR A 121 22.61 3.82 2.73
CA THR A 121 21.99 3.63 1.41
C THR A 121 20.48 3.38 1.53
N MET A 122 20.05 2.53 2.47
CA MET A 122 18.63 2.29 2.72
C MET A 122 17.91 3.55 3.21
N ALA A 123 18.58 4.37 4.04
CA ALA A 123 18.04 5.64 4.52
C ALA A 123 17.79 6.63 3.36
N LEU A 124 18.74 6.76 2.43
CA LEU A 124 18.56 7.58 1.24
C LEU A 124 17.40 7.09 0.36
N LEU A 125 17.30 5.78 0.15
CA LEU A 125 16.20 5.19 -0.61
C LEU A 125 14.85 5.39 0.10
N TYR A 126 14.83 5.31 1.43
CA TYR A 126 13.63 5.58 2.23
C TYR A 126 13.19 7.03 2.08
N ASN A 127 14.13 7.98 2.18
CA ASN A 127 13.86 9.41 2.00
C ASN A 127 13.36 9.70 0.58
N PHE A 128 14.04 9.17 -0.44
CA PHE A 128 13.65 9.34 -1.83
C PHE A 128 12.26 8.76 -2.13
N THR A 129 11.98 7.52 -1.70
CA THR A 129 10.67 6.88 -1.93
C THR A 129 9.54 7.56 -1.17
N SER A 130 9.82 8.11 0.01
CA SER A 130 8.86 8.92 0.78
C SER A 130 8.47 10.19 0.02
N TRP A 131 9.47 10.97 -0.41
CA TRP A 131 9.26 12.18 -1.20
C TRP A 131 8.55 11.90 -2.54
N LEU A 132 8.98 10.85 -3.25
CA LEU A 132 8.39 10.47 -4.53
C LEU A 132 6.92 10.08 -4.38
N LEU A 133 6.59 9.30 -3.34
CA LEU A 133 5.21 8.91 -3.07
C LEU A 133 4.35 10.11 -2.70
N GLU A 134 4.84 11.02 -1.86
CA GLU A 134 4.14 12.26 -1.51
C GLU A 134 3.86 13.12 -2.75
N THR A 135 4.86 13.27 -3.62
CA THR A 135 4.73 13.99 -4.88
C THR A 135 3.68 13.34 -5.78
N LEU A 136 3.75 12.01 -5.98
CA LEU A 136 2.78 11.27 -6.79
C LEU A 136 1.35 11.41 -6.25
N MET A 137 1.17 11.27 -4.95
CA MET A 137 -0.16 11.39 -4.31
C MET A 137 -0.71 12.81 -4.43
N THR A 138 0.13 13.83 -4.35
CA THR A 138 -0.26 15.24 -4.54
C THR A 138 -0.75 15.49 -5.96
N GLU A 139 -0.02 14.99 -6.96
CA GLU A 139 -0.42 15.11 -8.37
C GLU A 139 -1.72 14.35 -8.64
N MET A 140 -1.84 13.10 -8.17
CA MET A 140 -3.07 12.30 -8.31
C MET A 140 -4.29 12.98 -7.68
N LEU A 141 -4.12 13.66 -6.54
CA LEU A 141 -5.19 14.38 -5.86
C LEU A 141 -5.59 15.66 -6.59
N SER A 142 -4.61 16.35 -7.19
CA SER A 142 -4.82 17.60 -7.94
C SER A 142 -5.65 17.40 -9.23
N GLU A 143 -5.71 16.16 -9.72
CA GLU A 143 -6.48 15.80 -10.92
C GLU A 143 -7.89 15.30 -10.63
N LEU A 144 -8.24 15.06 -9.37
CA LEU A 144 -9.63 14.77 -9.03
C LEU A 144 -10.46 16.02 -9.30
N PRO A 145 -11.53 15.94 -10.12
CA PRO A 145 -12.38 17.09 -10.36
C PRO A 145 -12.92 17.58 -9.02
N GLU A 146 -12.68 18.86 -8.69
CA GLU A 146 -13.42 19.51 -7.61
C GLU A 146 -14.90 19.27 -7.89
N GLY A 147 -15.60 18.69 -6.92
CA GLY A 147 -16.97 18.25 -7.08
C GLY A 147 -17.78 19.31 -7.82
N SER A 148 -18.46 18.90 -8.89
CA SER A 148 -19.42 19.73 -9.59
C SER A 148 -20.38 20.30 -8.55
N ASP A 149 -20.17 21.54 -8.14
CA ASP A 149 -21.18 22.33 -7.45
C ASP A 149 -22.35 22.36 -8.43
N GLU A 150 -23.33 21.51 -8.10
CA GLU A 150 -24.59 21.35 -8.79
C GLU A 150 -25.25 22.73 -8.79
N SER A 151 -24.97 23.50 -9.84
CA SER A 151 -25.81 24.61 -10.25
C SER A 151 -27.14 23.98 -10.64
N ALA A 152 -27.97 23.75 -9.64
CA ALA A 152 -29.35 23.37 -9.82
C ALA A 152 -29.96 24.37 -10.81
N PRO A 153 -30.61 23.91 -11.89
CA PRO A 153 -31.27 24.80 -12.82
C PRO A 153 -32.44 25.45 -12.07
N GLY A 154 -32.24 26.69 -11.63
CA GLY A 154 -33.32 27.56 -11.18
C GLY A 154 -34.30 27.70 -12.32
N ALA A 155 -35.46 27.05 -12.15
CA ALA A 155 -36.56 27.05 -13.10
C ALA A 155 -36.88 28.48 -13.56
N GLY A 156 -36.76 28.71 -14.86
CA GLY A 156 -37.39 29.84 -15.52
C GLY A 156 -38.92 29.68 -15.48
N ASP A 157 -39.57 30.81 -15.27
CA ASP A 157 -40.88 31.18 -15.78
C ASP A 157 -42.14 30.57 -15.14
N ALA A 158 -42.62 31.27 -14.12
CA ALA A 158 -44.01 31.75 -14.02
C ALA A 158 -43.97 32.92 -13.02
N GLU A 159 -44.25 34.17 -13.41
CA GLU A 159 -45.62 34.68 -13.53
C GLU A 159 -45.65 35.89 -14.46
N GLY A 160 -46.52 35.83 -15.47
CA GLY A 160 -47.07 36.99 -16.15
C GLY A 160 -48.38 37.44 -15.48
N GLU A 161 -48.63 38.75 -15.59
CA GLU A 161 -49.96 39.37 -15.75
C GLU A 161 -50.98 39.23 -14.60
N GLN A 162 -51.02 40.23 -13.72
CA GLN A 162 -52.06 41.29 -13.70
C GLN A 162 -51.79 42.34 -12.61
#